data_AF-A0A4V1VLH1-F1
#
_entry.id   AF-A0A4V1VLH1-F1
#
_cell.length_a   1.000
_cell.length_b   1.000
_cell.length_c   1.000
_cell.angle_alpha   90.00
_cell.angle_beta   90.00
_cell.angle_gamma   90.00
#
_symmetry.space_group_name_H-M   'P 1'
#
loop_
_entity.id
_entity.type
_entity.pdbx_description
1 polymer ?
#
loop_
_entity_poly.entity_id
_entity_poly.type
_entity_poly.pdbx_seq_one_letter_code
_entity_poly.pdbx_strand_id
1 'polypeptide(L)'
;MSEPLTTSADDVLAVVAEALPTWLPSQRWFGGKHREITAVRPVAATTLLDGDPLLVHLVVDVEQGDHSSVYQLLVGSRRDQLPDVAASASIGALGEHTLYEASGDADLTATLLDLVVDGADLGDLSFRTEPGAEVEKGLRAHPITSEQSNTSLVYGQQYILKLFRKLVTGDNPDLRLHRALREVGCTHIAEPLGSVTGTLDGEPATIALLQRFLPDATELAGVGAGIGHEVAHARGGHDPAV
;
A
#
# COMPACT_ATOMS: atom_id res chain seq x y z
N MET A 1 33.96 23.02 12.52
CA MET A 1 33.46 21.66 12.27
C MET A 1 32.05 21.85 11.76
N SER A 2 31.81 21.59 10.48
CA SER A 2 30.45 21.67 9.92
C SER A 2 29.66 20.50 10.47
N GLU A 3 28.51 20.75 11.08
CA GLU A 3 27.57 19.68 11.43
C GLU A 3 27.22 18.90 10.15
N PRO A 4 27.18 17.56 10.18
CA PRO A 4 26.73 16.80 9.03
C PRO A 4 25.29 17.24 8.71
N LEU A 5 25.03 17.60 7.46
CA LEU A 5 23.68 17.84 6.97
C LEU A 5 22.87 16.55 7.19
N THR A 6 21.96 16.58 8.16
CA THR A 6 20.94 15.54 8.31
C THR A 6 20.06 15.61 7.08
N THR A 7 20.06 14.55 6.29
CA THR A 7 19.11 14.37 5.19
C THR A 7 17.69 14.41 5.76
N SER A 8 16.88 15.38 5.37
CA SER A 8 15.49 15.47 5.82
C SER A 8 14.59 14.57 4.98
N ALA A 9 13.41 14.20 5.51
CA ALA A 9 12.39 13.49 4.74
C ALA A 9 12.01 14.27 3.47
N ASP A 10 11.95 15.59 3.53
CA ASP A 10 11.63 16.45 2.37
C ASP A 10 12.67 16.33 1.26
N ASP A 11 13.96 16.28 1.60
CA ASP A 11 15.04 16.09 0.60
C ASP A 11 14.94 14.71 -0.07
N VAL A 12 14.63 13.67 0.71
CA VAL A 12 14.40 12.31 0.20
C VAL A 12 13.23 12.30 -0.77
N LEU A 13 12.13 12.94 -0.40
CA LEU A 13 10.91 12.99 -1.22
C LEU A 13 11.13 13.73 -2.53
N ALA A 14 11.92 14.81 -2.53
CA ALA A 14 12.25 15.55 -3.75
C ALA A 14 13.00 14.64 -4.76
N VAL A 15 14.05 13.94 -4.30
CA VAL A 15 14.83 13.02 -5.16
C VAL A 15 13.97 11.85 -5.64
N VAL A 16 13.17 11.27 -4.75
CA VAL A 16 12.28 10.15 -5.10
C VAL A 16 11.28 10.59 -6.15
N ALA A 17 10.57 11.70 -5.93
CA ALA A 17 9.55 12.20 -6.87
C ALA A 17 10.09 12.42 -8.28
N GLU A 18 11.32 12.94 -8.41
CA GLU A 18 12.00 13.12 -9.70
C GLU A 18 12.31 11.78 -10.41
N ALA A 19 12.65 10.74 -9.64
CA ALA A 19 12.97 9.42 -10.19
C ALA A 19 11.73 8.57 -10.56
N LEU A 20 10.59 8.81 -9.92
CA LEU A 20 9.39 7.98 -10.05
C LEU A 20 8.87 7.79 -11.50
N PRO A 21 8.86 8.80 -12.39
CA PRO A 21 8.39 8.61 -13.77
C PRO A 21 9.14 7.50 -14.54
N THR A 22 10.44 7.35 -14.28
CA THR A 22 11.25 6.30 -14.92
C THR A 22 11.20 4.99 -14.13
N TRP A 23 11.09 5.08 -12.82
CA TRP A 23 11.13 3.92 -11.93
C TRP A 23 9.81 3.13 -11.88
N LEU A 24 8.65 3.80 -11.82
CA LEU A 24 7.34 3.17 -11.68
C LEU A 24 7.03 2.11 -12.77
N PRO A 25 7.32 2.34 -14.07
CA PRO A 25 7.05 1.34 -15.12
C PRO A 25 7.77 -0.01 -14.91
N SER A 26 8.91 -0.01 -14.20
CA SER A 26 9.66 -1.24 -13.90
C SER A 26 9.02 -2.09 -12.81
N GLN A 27 8.08 -1.53 -12.04
CA GLN A 27 7.45 -2.22 -10.92
C GLN A 27 6.36 -3.17 -11.38
N ARG A 28 6.32 -4.37 -10.80
CA ARG A 28 5.34 -5.40 -11.17
C ARG A 28 3.89 -4.96 -10.93
N TRP A 29 3.65 -4.29 -9.80
CA TRP A 29 2.34 -3.84 -9.34
C TRP A 29 1.84 -2.55 -10.02
N PHE A 30 2.69 -1.86 -10.79
CA PHE A 30 2.28 -0.68 -11.54
C PHE A 30 1.43 -1.10 -12.75
N GLY A 31 0.14 -0.74 -12.75
CA GLY A 31 -0.79 -1.12 -13.81
C GLY A 31 -0.71 -0.29 -15.09
N GLY A 32 -0.03 0.87 -15.05
CA GLY A 32 0.01 1.86 -16.12
C GLY A 32 1.10 1.66 -17.19
N LYS A 33 1.68 0.47 -17.32
CA LYS A 33 2.92 0.23 -18.12
C LYS A 33 2.81 0.56 -19.61
N HIS A 34 1.60 0.64 -20.14
CA HIS A 34 1.34 0.85 -21.57
C HIS A 34 1.09 2.32 -21.93
N ARG A 35 1.23 3.24 -20.97
CA ARG A 35 0.97 4.66 -21.15
C ARG A 35 2.16 5.47 -20.65
N GLU A 36 2.43 6.56 -21.35
CA GLU A 36 3.44 7.53 -20.92
C GLU A 36 2.98 8.21 -19.62
N ILE A 37 3.91 8.37 -18.68
CA ILE A 37 3.67 9.14 -17.45
C ILE A 37 3.95 10.61 -17.78
N THR A 38 2.93 11.45 -17.71
CA THR A 38 3.04 12.89 -18.00
C THR A 38 3.42 13.69 -16.76
N ALA A 39 3.04 13.23 -15.57
CA ALA A 39 3.46 13.81 -14.30
C ALA A 39 3.37 12.77 -13.16
N VAL A 40 4.19 12.96 -12.13
CA VAL A 40 4.04 12.31 -10.83
C VAL A 40 4.06 13.41 -9.78
N ARG A 41 3.02 13.48 -8.94
CA ARG A 41 2.88 14.50 -7.90
C ARG A 41 2.75 13.84 -6.53
N PRO A 42 3.66 14.11 -5.59
CA PRO A 42 3.44 13.76 -4.19
C PRO A 42 2.15 14.42 -3.68
N VAL A 43 1.26 13.62 -3.08
CA VAL A 43 0.01 14.12 -2.49
C VAL A 43 0.03 14.06 -0.97
N ALA A 44 0.73 13.07 -0.40
CA ALA A 44 0.93 12.95 1.03
C ALA A 44 2.24 12.22 1.31
N ALA A 45 2.89 12.58 2.42
CA ALA A 45 4.03 11.86 2.95
C ALA A 45 3.93 11.79 4.47
N THR A 46 4.19 10.63 5.04
CA THR A 46 4.14 10.40 6.49
C THR A 46 5.38 9.63 6.92
N THR A 47 6.20 10.23 7.77
CA THR A 47 7.34 9.54 8.37
C THR A 47 6.84 8.50 9.38
N LEU A 48 7.14 7.23 9.12
CA LEU A 48 6.77 6.10 9.96
C LEU A 48 7.89 5.73 10.94
N LEU A 49 9.14 5.90 10.50
CA LEU A 49 10.33 5.77 11.31
C LEU A 49 11.29 6.87 10.90
N ASP A 50 11.74 7.68 11.86
CA ASP A 50 12.69 8.77 11.62
C ASP A 50 14.13 8.34 11.95
N GLY A 51 15.11 9.02 11.36
CA GLY A 51 16.54 8.76 11.55
C GLY A 51 17.20 7.97 10.43
N ASP A 52 18.16 7.11 10.78
CA ASP A 52 18.89 6.24 9.86
C ASP A 52 18.85 4.81 10.43
N PRO A 53 18.02 3.91 9.88
CA PRO A 53 17.26 4.07 8.64
C PRO A 53 15.98 4.92 8.81
N LEU A 54 15.59 5.63 7.75
CA LEU A 54 14.32 6.37 7.61
C LEU A 54 13.30 5.50 6.87
N LEU A 55 12.04 5.56 7.28
CA LEU A 55 10.89 5.01 6.55
C LEU A 55 9.79 6.05 6.40
N VAL A 56 9.42 6.33 5.15
CA VAL A 56 8.33 7.24 4.79
C VAL A 56 7.26 6.49 4.01
N HIS A 57 6.01 6.61 4.43
CA HIS A 57 4.88 6.28 3.56
C HIS A 57 4.64 7.45 2.62
N LEU A 58 4.74 7.21 1.32
CA LEU A 58 4.57 8.21 0.28
C LEU A 58 3.36 7.86 -0.57
N VAL A 59 2.47 8.82 -0.79
CA VAL A 59 1.38 8.72 -1.74
C VAL A 59 1.65 9.68 -2.90
N VAL A 60 1.50 9.18 -4.12
CA VAL A 60 1.68 9.96 -5.35
C VAL A 60 0.48 9.82 -6.28
N ASP A 61 0.11 10.92 -6.91
CA ASP A 61 -0.78 10.97 -8.06
C ASP A 61 0.05 10.81 -9.33
N VAL A 62 -0.32 9.83 -10.18
CA VAL A 62 0.37 9.52 -11.43
C VAL A 62 -0.54 9.84 -12.60
N GLU A 63 -0.20 10.90 -13.32
CA GLU A 63 -0.93 11.35 -14.50
C GLU A 63 -0.39 10.63 -15.75
N GLN A 64 -1.30 10.09 -16.56
CA GLN A 64 -1.04 9.43 -17.84
C GLN A 64 -2.05 9.92 -18.88
N GLY A 65 -1.81 11.11 -19.45
CA GLY A 65 -2.73 11.76 -20.37
C GLY A 65 -3.96 12.31 -19.65
N ASP A 66 -5.15 11.83 -19.99
CA ASP A 66 -6.43 12.20 -19.37
C ASP A 66 -6.80 11.33 -18.16
N HIS A 67 -5.93 10.40 -17.79
CA HIS A 67 -6.13 9.51 -16.65
C HIS A 67 -5.18 9.85 -15.52
N SER A 68 -5.69 9.81 -14.28
CA SER A 68 -4.85 9.78 -13.09
C SER A 68 -5.12 8.53 -12.24
N SER A 69 -4.12 8.11 -11.49
CA SER A 69 -4.22 7.04 -10.50
C SER A 69 -3.29 7.31 -9.33
N VAL A 70 -3.82 7.15 -8.13
CA VAL A 70 -3.06 7.34 -6.88
C VAL A 70 -2.38 6.04 -6.50
N TYR A 71 -1.09 6.12 -6.19
CA TYR A 71 -0.28 4.98 -5.73
C TYR A 71 0.39 5.28 -4.39
N GLN A 72 0.60 4.23 -3.59
CA GLN A 72 1.43 4.32 -2.39
C GLN A 72 2.76 3.56 -2.52
N LEU A 73 3.77 4.09 -1.85
CA LEU A 73 5.10 3.54 -1.73
C LEU A 73 5.55 3.57 -0.28
N LEU A 74 6.36 2.59 0.10
CA LEU A 74 7.19 2.68 1.29
C LEU A 74 8.58 3.09 0.81
N VAL A 75 9.02 4.27 1.20
CA VAL A 75 10.32 4.82 0.82
C VAL A 75 11.26 4.66 2.01
N GLY A 76 12.29 3.85 1.82
CA GLY A 76 13.37 3.71 2.78
C GLY A 76 14.58 4.57 2.39
N SER A 77 15.27 5.12 3.37
CA SER A 77 16.59 5.72 3.21
C SER A 77 17.55 5.13 4.24
N ARG A 78 18.77 4.78 3.82
CA ARG A 78 19.82 4.30 4.71
C ARG A 78 21.22 4.64 4.18
N ARG A 79 22.19 4.86 5.07
CA ARG A 79 23.62 4.95 4.70
C ARG A 79 24.29 3.60 4.50
N ASP A 80 23.94 2.65 5.36
CA ASP A 80 24.61 1.34 5.42
C ASP A 80 24.18 0.41 4.28
N GLN A 81 24.82 -0.76 4.22
CA GLN A 81 24.53 -1.77 3.21
C GLN A 81 23.04 -2.08 3.16
N LEU A 82 22.48 -2.03 1.95
CA LEU A 82 21.11 -2.47 1.71
C LEU A 82 20.96 -3.95 2.14
N PRO A 83 19.89 -4.33 2.84
CA PRO A 83 19.47 -5.70 3.02
C PRO A 83 19.15 -6.30 1.65
N ASP A 84 18.88 -7.59 1.64
CA ASP A 84 18.61 -8.34 0.41
C ASP A 84 17.26 -7.95 -0.20
N VAL A 85 17.21 -6.75 -0.79
CA VAL A 85 16.09 -6.22 -1.55
C VAL A 85 16.37 -6.38 -3.04
N ALA A 86 15.32 -6.56 -3.83
CA ALA A 86 15.45 -6.67 -5.28
C ALA A 86 16.12 -5.41 -5.85
N ALA A 87 17.00 -5.58 -6.84
CA ALA A 87 17.66 -4.46 -7.51
C ALA A 87 16.64 -3.44 -8.10
N SER A 88 15.47 -3.91 -8.52
CA SER A 88 14.37 -3.07 -9.01
C SER A 88 13.76 -2.16 -7.94
N ALA A 89 14.06 -2.39 -6.65
CA ALA A 89 13.61 -1.54 -5.56
C ALA A 89 14.43 -0.25 -5.45
N SER A 90 15.63 -0.18 -6.02
CA SER A 90 16.45 1.04 -5.99
C SER A 90 15.78 2.17 -6.75
N ILE A 91 15.56 3.31 -6.08
CA ILE A 91 14.93 4.50 -6.66
C ILE A 91 16.00 5.56 -6.97
N GLY A 92 16.98 5.74 -6.09
CA GLY A 92 18.04 6.74 -6.26
C GLY A 92 18.99 6.80 -5.07
N ALA A 93 19.76 7.89 -4.99
CA ALA A 93 20.68 8.15 -3.89
C ALA A 93 20.70 9.65 -3.55
N LEU A 94 20.97 9.96 -2.29
CA LEU A 94 21.09 11.32 -1.77
C LEU A 94 22.28 11.40 -0.82
N GLY A 95 23.39 11.98 -1.29
CA GLY A 95 24.66 11.93 -0.57
C GLY A 95 25.14 10.48 -0.40
N GLU A 96 25.31 10.05 0.84
CA GLU A 96 25.67 8.66 1.19
C GLU A 96 24.46 7.74 1.37
N HIS A 97 23.25 8.28 1.30
CA HIS A 97 22.03 7.49 1.48
C HIS A 97 21.58 6.84 0.19
N THR A 98 21.20 5.58 0.26
CA THR A 98 20.46 4.90 -0.81
C THR A 98 18.96 5.01 -0.55
N LEU A 99 18.20 5.41 -1.58
CA LEU A 99 16.75 5.56 -1.55
C LEU A 99 16.11 4.41 -2.32
N TYR A 100 15.14 3.72 -1.73
CA TYR A 100 14.58 2.50 -2.30
C TYR A 100 13.15 2.24 -1.83
N GLU A 101 12.45 1.37 -2.56
CA GLU A 101 11.16 0.83 -2.16
C GLU A 101 11.36 -0.19 -1.03
N ALA A 102 10.87 0.14 0.17
CA ALA A 102 11.17 -0.55 1.40
C ALA A 102 10.26 -1.74 1.71
N SER A 103 9.32 -2.12 0.85
CA SER A 103 8.45 -3.27 1.13
C SER A 103 9.22 -4.59 1.13
N GLY A 104 10.41 -4.64 0.53
CA GLY A 104 11.33 -5.77 0.64
C GLY A 104 12.20 -5.75 1.90
N ASP A 105 12.24 -4.65 2.65
CA ASP A 105 13.06 -4.51 3.85
C ASP A 105 12.31 -5.02 5.08
N ALA A 106 12.73 -6.19 5.56
CA ALA A 106 12.14 -6.85 6.72
C ALA A 106 12.28 -6.06 8.04
N ASP A 107 13.30 -5.22 8.18
CA ASP A 107 13.54 -4.42 9.39
C ASP A 107 12.64 -3.19 9.41
N LEU A 108 12.60 -2.46 8.30
CA LEU A 108 11.72 -1.29 8.20
C LEU A 108 10.25 -1.66 8.25
N THR A 109 9.85 -2.72 7.55
CA THR A 109 8.43 -3.15 7.51
C THR A 109 7.94 -3.84 8.78
N ALA A 110 8.83 -4.22 9.70
CA ALA A 110 8.43 -4.63 11.06
C ALA A 110 7.69 -3.48 11.79
N THR A 111 8.12 -2.23 11.55
CA THR A 111 7.50 -1.02 12.10
C THR A 111 6.00 -0.95 11.79
N LEU A 112 5.56 -1.41 10.62
CA LEU A 112 4.13 -1.36 10.24
C LEU A 112 3.25 -2.20 11.17
N LEU A 113 3.71 -3.40 11.52
CA LEU A 113 2.97 -4.29 12.41
C LEU A 113 2.91 -3.68 13.81
N ASP A 114 4.03 -3.19 14.31
CA ASP A 114 4.12 -2.58 15.63
C ASP A 114 3.22 -1.35 15.74
N LEU A 115 3.15 -0.50 14.71
CA LEU A 115 2.24 0.64 14.66
C LEU A 115 0.76 0.22 14.66
N VAL A 116 0.39 -0.88 14.00
CA VAL A 116 -0.97 -1.45 14.04
C VAL A 116 -1.31 -1.93 15.46
N VAL A 117 -0.40 -2.67 16.08
CA VAL A 117 -0.60 -3.22 17.43
C VAL A 117 -0.68 -2.11 18.48
N ASP A 118 0.21 -1.11 18.38
CA ASP A 118 0.27 0.01 19.32
C ASP A 118 -0.86 1.04 19.07
N GLY A 119 -1.63 0.91 17.99
CA GLY A 119 -2.81 1.74 17.72
C GLY A 119 -2.48 3.19 17.35
N ALA A 120 -1.41 3.39 16.57
CA ALA A 120 -0.86 4.71 16.31
C ALA A 120 -1.71 5.60 15.37
N ASP A 121 -1.57 6.91 15.52
CA ASP A 121 -1.99 7.92 14.54
C ASP A 121 -0.78 8.76 14.15
N LEU A 122 -0.41 8.75 12.87
CA LEU A 122 0.75 9.47 12.33
C LEU A 122 0.30 10.28 11.11
N GLY A 123 0.29 11.62 11.24
CA GLY A 123 -0.30 12.47 10.20
C GLY A 123 -1.75 12.08 9.93
N ASP A 124 -2.07 11.79 8.67
CA ASP A 124 -3.40 11.35 8.26
C ASP A 124 -3.58 9.82 8.31
N LEU A 125 -2.55 9.07 8.72
CA LEU A 125 -2.61 7.61 8.83
C LEU A 125 -3.07 7.18 10.21
N SER A 126 -4.03 6.25 10.22
CA SER A 126 -4.55 5.61 11.43
C SER A 126 -4.33 4.11 11.36
N PHE A 127 -3.63 3.58 12.36
CA PHE A 127 -3.24 2.19 12.48
C PHE A 127 -4.06 1.55 13.60
N ARG A 128 -4.83 0.49 13.31
CA ARG A 128 -5.75 -0.11 14.28
C ARG A 128 -5.80 -1.62 14.16
N THR A 129 -5.82 -2.30 15.30
CA THR A 129 -6.30 -3.69 15.37
C THR A 129 -7.82 -3.74 15.32
N GLU A 130 -8.36 -4.85 14.86
CA GLU A 130 -9.79 -5.14 14.98
C GLU A 130 -10.16 -5.36 16.45
N PRO A 131 -11.40 -5.04 16.87
CA PRO A 131 -11.85 -5.30 18.24
C PRO A 131 -11.67 -6.78 18.62
N GLY A 132 -10.99 -7.02 19.74
CA GLY A 132 -10.72 -8.35 20.28
C GLY A 132 -9.64 -9.16 19.53
N ALA A 133 -8.97 -8.57 18.53
CA ALA A 133 -7.83 -9.23 17.89
C ALA A 133 -6.59 -9.17 18.79
N GLU A 134 -5.94 -10.32 18.99
CA GLU A 134 -4.64 -10.42 19.65
C GLU A 134 -3.56 -10.62 18.58
N VAL A 135 -2.67 -9.63 18.46
CA VAL A 135 -1.61 -9.60 17.45
C VAL A 135 -0.27 -9.39 18.15
N GLU A 136 0.67 -10.29 17.89
CA GLU A 136 2.04 -10.21 18.40
C GLU A 136 2.85 -9.19 17.60
N LYS A 137 3.64 -8.37 18.31
CA LYS A 137 4.52 -7.36 17.73
C LYS A 137 5.99 -7.81 17.67
N GLY A 138 6.85 -7.03 17.03
CA GLY A 138 8.29 -7.32 16.93
C GLY A 138 8.63 -8.46 15.97
N LEU A 139 7.70 -8.80 15.07
CA LEU A 139 7.92 -9.80 14.03
C LEU A 139 8.47 -9.13 12.76
N ARG A 140 9.51 -9.73 12.18
CA ARG A 140 10.05 -9.28 10.89
C ARG A 140 9.16 -9.76 9.74
N ALA A 141 8.99 -8.91 8.74
CA ALA A 141 8.22 -9.24 7.55
C ALA A 141 9.01 -10.12 6.58
N HIS A 142 8.29 -10.96 5.85
CA HIS A 142 8.79 -11.66 4.67
C HIS A 142 7.88 -11.30 3.49
N PRO A 143 8.37 -10.57 2.47
CA PRO A 143 7.56 -10.24 1.31
C PRO A 143 7.23 -11.50 0.51
N ILE A 144 5.98 -11.63 0.06
CA ILE A 144 5.57 -12.69 -0.85
C ILE A 144 5.14 -12.12 -2.19
N THR A 145 5.46 -12.84 -3.27
CA THR A 145 5.28 -12.37 -4.65
C THR A 145 4.03 -12.93 -5.34
N SER A 146 3.07 -13.50 -4.59
CA SER A 146 1.91 -14.19 -5.15
C SER A 146 0.92 -13.27 -5.89
N GLU A 147 0.71 -12.05 -5.40
CA GLU A 147 -0.32 -11.14 -5.90
C GLU A 147 0.17 -10.17 -6.96
N GLN A 148 -0.54 -9.96 -8.07
CA GLN A 148 -0.10 -9.08 -9.17
C GLN A 148 -0.22 -7.57 -8.90
N SER A 149 -1.25 -7.13 -8.18
CA SER A 149 -1.56 -5.70 -8.01
C SER A 149 -1.18 -5.12 -6.65
N ASN A 150 -0.85 -5.94 -5.67
CA ASN A 150 -0.56 -5.53 -4.30
C ASN A 150 0.80 -6.07 -3.84
N THR A 151 1.22 -5.65 -2.65
CA THR A 151 2.37 -6.24 -1.96
C THR A 151 1.91 -6.84 -0.65
N SER A 152 2.28 -8.09 -0.40
CA SER A 152 1.86 -8.80 0.80
C SER A 152 3.07 -9.18 1.63
N LEU A 153 2.99 -8.93 2.93
CA LEU A 153 4.07 -9.09 3.90
C LEU A 153 3.64 -10.11 4.95
N VAL A 154 4.38 -11.22 5.08
CA VAL A 154 4.08 -12.27 6.06
C VAL A 154 4.92 -12.07 7.31
N TYR A 155 4.27 -12.06 8.47
CA TYR A 155 4.90 -11.89 9.78
C TYR A 155 4.81 -13.18 10.58
N GLY A 156 5.96 -13.76 10.91
CA GLY A 156 6.06 -14.96 11.77
C GLY A 156 5.28 -16.20 11.29
N GLN A 157 4.84 -16.25 10.03
CA GLN A 157 3.87 -17.22 9.51
C GLN A 157 2.50 -17.20 10.23
N GLN A 158 2.20 -16.12 10.95
CA GLN A 158 0.95 -15.95 11.69
C GLN A 158 0.03 -14.94 11.02
N TYR A 159 0.63 -13.87 10.46
CA TYR A 159 -0.11 -12.73 9.92
C TYR A 159 0.37 -12.39 8.52
N ILE A 160 -0.52 -11.81 7.74
CA ILE A 160 -0.24 -11.25 6.43
C ILE A 160 -0.80 -9.83 6.36
N LEU A 161 0.06 -8.86 6.05
CA LEU A 161 -0.32 -7.47 5.77
C LEU A 161 -0.33 -7.27 4.26
N LYS A 162 -1.50 -6.93 3.72
CA LYS A 162 -1.70 -6.60 2.31
C LYS A 162 -1.66 -5.09 2.14
N LEU A 163 -0.64 -4.60 1.43
CA LEU A 163 -0.46 -3.20 1.05
C LEU A 163 -1.12 -2.95 -0.31
N PHE A 164 -2.15 -2.10 -0.33
CA PHE A 164 -2.89 -1.78 -1.56
C PHE A 164 -2.13 -0.77 -2.42
N ARG A 165 -1.46 -1.20 -3.49
CA ARG A 165 -0.54 -0.30 -4.21
C ARG A 165 -1.22 0.84 -4.95
N LYS A 166 -2.34 0.55 -5.61
CA LYS A 166 -3.21 1.56 -6.20
C LYS A 166 -4.32 1.88 -5.20
N LEU A 167 -4.39 3.13 -4.76
CA LEU A 167 -5.38 3.58 -3.80
C LEU A 167 -6.64 4.09 -4.48
N VAL A 168 -7.76 3.92 -3.80
CA VAL A 168 -9.07 4.45 -4.18
C VAL A 168 -9.71 5.07 -2.95
N THR A 169 -10.50 6.12 -3.16
CA THR A 169 -11.33 6.72 -2.11
C THR A 169 -12.49 5.81 -1.72
N GLY A 170 -12.96 5.99 -0.50
CA GLY A 170 -14.04 5.21 0.09
C GLY A 170 -13.56 3.94 0.78
N ASP A 171 -14.53 3.25 1.38
CA ASP A 171 -14.27 1.98 2.05
C ASP A 171 -13.80 0.92 1.07
N ASN A 172 -12.71 0.24 1.40
CA ASN A 172 -12.25 -0.89 0.60
C ASN A 172 -13.27 -2.04 0.65
N PRO A 173 -13.78 -2.51 -0.51
CA PRO A 173 -14.82 -3.52 -0.56
C PRO A 173 -14.36 -4.87 0.01
N ASP A 174 -13.07 -5.22 -0.14
CA ASP A 174 -12.51 -6.45 0.44
C ASP A 174 -12.54 -6.35 1.96
N LEU A 175 -12.11 -5.22 2.53
CA LEU A 175 -12.13 -5.01 3.98
C LEU A 175 -13.56 -5.07 4.53
N ARG A 176 -14.53 -4.42 3.86
CA ARG A 176 -15.95 -4.50 4.24
C ARG A 176 -16.50 -5.92 4.18
N LEU A 177 -16.17 -6.65 3.12
CA LEU A 177 -16.59 -8.03 2.94
C LEU A 177 -16.01 -8.94 4.03
N HIS A 178 -14.70 -8.83 4.31
CA HIS A 178 -14.04 -9.61 5.34
C HIS A 178 -14.59 -9.32 6.74
N ARG A 179 -14.88 -8.05 7.07
CA ARG A 179 -15.52 -7.68 8.34
C ARG A 179 -16.93 -8.26 8.46
N ALA A 180 -17.77 -8.10 7.43
CA ALA A 180 -19.13 -8.66 7.44
C ALA A 180 -19.14 -10.19 7.56
N LEU A 181 -18.19 -10.88 6.90
CA LEU A 181 -18.05 -12.33 7.01
C LEU A 181 -17.55 -12.78 8.39
N ARG A 182 -16.67 -12.00 9.04
CA ARG A 182 -16.25 -12.25 10.42
C ARG A 182 -17.41 -12.11 11.41
N GLU A 183 -18.24 -11.08 11.25
CA GLU A 183 -19.39 -10.82 12.14
C GLU A 183 -20.41 -11.97 12.15
N VAL A 184 -20.57 -12.67 11.02
CA VAL A 184 -21.44 -13.85 10.91
C VAL A 184 -20.72 -15.17 11.26
N GLY A 185 -19.48 -15.12 11.73
CA GLY A 185 -18.70 -16.29 12.16
C GLY A 185 -18.18 -17.17 11.02
N CYS A 186 -18.01 -16.63 9.81
CA CYS A 186 -17.47 -17.40 8.69
C CYS A 186 -16.00 -17.76 8.93
N THR A 187 -15.69 -19.04 8.97
CA THR A 187 -14.32 -19.57 9.17
C THR A 187 -13.55 -19.81 7.87
N HIS A 188 -14.18 -19.57 6.71
CA HIS A 188 -13.60 -19.81 5.38
C HIS A 188 -12.92 -18.57 4.79
N ILE A 189 -12.59 -17.58 5.61
CA ILE A 189 -11.88 -16.38 5.20
C ILE A 189 -10.60 -16.21 6.02
N ALA A 190 -9.62 -15.52 5.46
CA ALA A 190 -8.55 -14.95 6.27
C ALA A 190 -9.17 -13.92 7.23
N GLU A 191 -9.11 -14.22 8.52
CA GLU A 191 -9.68 -13.38 9.58
C GLU A 191 -9.01 -12.00 9.54
N PRO A 192 -9.76 -10.89 9.40
CA PRO A 192 -9.19 -9.55 9.52
C PRO A 192 -8.78 -9.30 10.98
N LEU A 193 -7.54 -8.83 11.17
CA LEU A 193 -6.92 -8.58 12.47
C LEU A 193 -6.63 -7.10 12.69
N GLY A 194 -6.56 -6.30 11.63
CA GLY A 194 -6.34 -4.86 11.71
C GLY A 194 -6.30 -4.21 10.35
N SER A 195 -6.20 -2.88 10.33
CA SER A 195 -6.09 -2.11 9.09
C SER A 195 -5.29 -0.83 9.31
N VAL A 196 -4.75 -0.32 8.21
CA VAL A 196 -4.22 1.04 8.13
C VAL A 196 -5.13 1.82 7.19
N THR A 197 -5.63 2.96 7.65
CA THR A 197 -6.47 3.88 6.87
C THR A 197 -5.80 5.24 6.77
N GLY A 198 -6.04 5.93 5.66
CA GLY A 198 -5.61 7.30 5.44
C GLY A 198 -6.72 8.13 4.82
N THR A 199 -6.38 9.33 4.36
CA THR A 199 -7.30 10.23 3.64
C THR A 199 -6.77 10.51 2.25
N LEU A 200 -7.65 10.46 1.25
CA LEU A 200 -7.40 10.91 -0.12
C LEU A 200 -8.51 11.89 -0.52
N ASP A 201 -8.14 13.10 -0.91
CA ASP A 201 -9.08 14.16 -1.30
C ASP A 201 -10.19 14.43 -0.26
N GLY A 202 -9.86 14.29 1.03
CA GLY A 202 -10.80 14.45 2.15
C GLY A 202 -11.69 13.24 2.43
N GLU A 203 -11.58 12.17 1.65
CA GLU A 203 -12.32 10.92 1.82
C GLU A 203 -11.44 9.81 2.42
N PRO A 204 -11.99 8.89 3.23
CA PRO A 204 -11.23 7.76 3.74
C PRO A 204 -10.67 6.89 2.62
N ALA A 205 -9.47 6.36 2.81
CA ALA A 205 -8.85 5.37 1.93
C ALA A 205 -8.22 4.25 2.75
N THR A 206 -8.36 3.01 2.29
CA THR A 206 -7.69 1.88 2.95
C THR A 206 -6.29 1.72 2.38
N ILE A 207 -5.29 1.81 3.27
CA ILE A 207 -3.88 1.73 2.93
C ILE A 207 -3.39 0.28 3.03
N ALA A 208 -3.79 -0.41 4.10
CA ALA A 208 -3.38 -1.80 4.32
C ALA A 208 -4.42 -2.60 5.10
N LEU A 209 -4.41 -3.91 4.91
CA LEU A 209 -5.25 -4.87 5.63
C LEU A 209 -4.37 -5.95 6.27
N LEU A 210 -4.46 -6.12 7.58
CA LEU A 210 -3.79 -7.19 8.33
C LEU A 210 -4.77 -8.34 8.53
N GLN A 211 -4.34 -9.56 8.22
CA GLN A 211 -5.16 -10.76 8.36
C GLN A 211 -4.36 -11.92 8.95
N ARG A 212 -5.07 -12.94 9.44
CA ARG A 212 -4.46 -14.24 9.73
C ARG A 212 -3.85 -14.81 8.45
N PHE A 213 -2.60 -15.24 8.52
CA PHE A 213 -1.95 -15.94 7.42
C PHE A 213 -2.42 -17.40 7.35
N LEU A 214 -2.74 -17.87 6.15
CA LEU A 214 -3.16 -19.24 5.88
C LEU A 214 -2.14 -19.87 4.90
N PRO A 215 -1.13 -20.61 5.38
CA PRO A 215 0.01 -21.06 4.57
C PRO A 215 -0.37 -21.92 3.35
N ASP A 216 -1.45 -22.69 3.47
CA ASP A 216 -1.91 -23.64 2.44
C ASP A 216 -3.13 -23.13 1.64
N ALA A 217 -3.53 -21.87 1.82
CA ALA A 217 -4.62 -21.30 1.05
C ALA A 217 -4.13 -20.87 -0.33
N THR A 218 -4.60 -21.54 -1.39
CA THR A 218 -4.52 -20.97 -2.75
C THR A 218 -5.41 -19.74 -2.83
N GLU A 219 -4.81 -18.57 -2.97
CA GLU A 219 -5.52 -17.31 -3.18
C GLU A 219 -6.28 -17.37 -4.53
N LEU A 220 -7.61 -17.27 -4.49
CA LEU A 220 -8.41 -17.01 -5.69
C LEU A 220 -8.23 -15.53 -6.03
N ALA A 221 -7.25 -15.23 -6.90
CA ALA A 221 -7.00 -13.88 -7.37
C ALA A 221 -8.25 -13.28 -8.06
N GLY A 222 -8.74 -12.15 -7.52
CA GLY A 222 -9.43 -11.11 -8.28
C GLY A 222 -10.84 -11.40 -8.78
N VAL A 223 -11.86 -11.11 -7.96
CA VAL A 223 -13.20 -10.71 -8.45
C VAL A 223 -13.61 -9.44 -7.69
N GLY A 224 -12.87 -8.34 -7.90
CA GLY A 224 -13.13 -7.06 -7.22
C GLY A 224 -13.24 -5.85 -8.13
N ALA A 225 -12.90 -5.96 -9.42
CA ALA A 225 -12.92 -4.83 -10.35
C ALA A 225 -13.70 -5.19 -11.62
N GLY A 226 -14.99 -4.84 -11.66
CA GLY A 226 -15.76 -4.86 -12.91
C GLY A 226 -17.22 -5.29 -12.83
N ILE A 227 -18.03 -4.71 -11.94
CA ILE A 227 -19.49 -4.64 -12.17
C ILE A 227 -19.98 -3.23 -11.88
N GLY A 228 -19.90 -2.36 -12.87
CA GLY A 228 -20.33 -0.98 -12.74
C GLY A 228 -20.34 -0.24 -14.06
N HIS A 229 -21.10 -0.72 -15.05
CA HIS A 229 -21.86 0.11 -15.99
C HIS A 229 -22.54 -0.77 -17.07
N GLU A 230 -23.85 -0.97 -16.95
CA GLU A 230 -24.73 -0.93 -18.13
C GLU A 230 -26.18 -0.74 -17.68
N VAL A 231 -26.58 0.53 -17.55
CA VAL A 231 -28.00 0.91 -17.58
C VAL A 231 -28.13 1.97 -18.67
N ALA A 232 -28.50 1.57 -19.88
CA ALA A 232 -29.19 2.45 -20.81
C ALA A 232 -29.89 1.68 -21.94
N HIS A 233 -31.18 2.00 -22.08
CA HIS A 233 -32.03 1.90 -23.28
C HIS A 233 -32.62 0.54 -23.71
N ALA A 234 -33.81 0.26 -23.17
CA ALA A 234 -34.90 -0.33 -23.95
C ALA A 234 -36.07 0.67 -24.05
N ARG A 235 -36.18 1.37 -25.18
CA ARG A 235 -37.44 1.94 -25.66
C ARG A 235 -37.85 1.16 -26.91
N GLY A 236 -39.05 0.59 -26.92
CA GLY A 236 -39.66 0.15 -28.17
C GLY A 236 -40.71 -0.95 -28.06
N GLY A 237 -41.95 -0.57 -27.77
CA GLY A 237 -43.13 -1.11 -28.46
C GLY A 237 -43.76 -2.40 -27.94
N HIS A 238 -44.87 -2.26 -27.20
CA HIS A 238 -46.06 -3.06 -27.52
C HIS A 238 -47.34 -2.34 -27.08
N ASP A 239 -48.24 -2.19 -28.05
CA ASP A 239 -49.58 -1.62 -27.98
C ASP A 239 -50.57 -2.70 -27.51
N PRO A 240 -51.47 -2.48 -26.55
CA PRO A 240 -52.54 -3.42 -26.26
C PRO A 240 -53.81 -3.03 -27.03
N ALA A 241 -54.21 -3.89 -27.96
CA ALA A 241 -55.54 -3.89 -28.55
C ALA A 241 -56.60 -4.24 -27.48
N VAL A 242 -57.55 -3.32 -27.25
CA VAL A 242 -59.01 -3.54 -27.22
C VAL A 242 -59.69 -2.26 -27.69
#